data_AF-A0A2U1R488-F1
#
_entry.id   AF-A0A2U1R488-F1
#
_cell.length_a   1.000
_cell.length_b   1.000
_cell.length_c   1.000
_cell.angle_alpha   90.00
_cell.angle_beta   90.00
_cell.angle_gamma   90.00
#
_symmetry.space_group_name_H-M   'P 1'
#
loop_
_entity.id
_entity.type
_entity.pdbx_description
1 polymer ?
#
loop_
_entity_poly.entity_id
_entity_poly.type
_entity_poly.pdbx_seq_one_letter_code
_entity_poly.pdbx_strand_id
1 'polypeptide(L)'
;MKEYRVKKGLRLLVNILASLVILFYGGLTIAIIVPPFNTFTEEMQQSMPGWWVPVLLITMIVLMILVIISIKKRKVIITDESIISISLLSRRELKFNEIKNFNVFKNPKAPVEHIGISPLNSSKKMINISNLFENSEEIKAILSSKAVDLDAEKKKALLEKIEKEHQEILANNDFGFTVEEREGKLKKTRLFANILNGITAVVMVWLFFYPRPYKYALIACVSLPFIGFLAVKFWKGLIRIDAEKGSVHPTVAFPVIFPGIILFLRVLLDFSIDDYSNIWMPAILISVIFAGFMIAVEKKKPLKKAIYYFSIIGFAVFGFIYGYSAVVATNCVFDNSVPKVFSTTIVNKQVSGSKYTSYDLYLSPWGKKTEIEKISIDSDMYNNLNNGDKVSVYQFKGRFDIPWVVVGYGDK
;
A
#
# COMPACT_ATOMS: atom_id res chain seq x y z
N MET A 1 -30.50 -30.18 -10.64
CA MET A 1 -29.25 -29.92 -9.88
C MET A 1 -28.04 -30.28 -10.74
N LYS A 2 -27.15 -29.32 -11.02
CA LYS A 2 -25.91 -29.56 -11.79
C LYS A 2 -24.68 -29.28 -10.92
N GLU A 3 -23.66 -30.13 -11.02
CA GLU A 3 -22.40 -29.99 -10.27
C GLU A 3 -21.24 -29.69 -11.22
N TYR A 4 -20.51 -28.62 -10.92
CA TYR A 4 -19.34 -28.17 -11.65
C TYR A 4 -18.10 -28.33 -10.78
N ARG A 5 -17.12 -29.10 -11.27
CA ARG A 5 -15.82 -29.32 -10.60
C ARG A 5 -14.73 -28.56 -11.32
N VAL A 6 -13.55 -28.47 -10.69
CA VAL A 6 -12.34 -27.98 -11.37
C VAL A 6 -12.03 -28.87 -12.58
N LYS A 7 -11.63 -28.27 -13.71
CA LYS A 7 -11.27 -28.99 -14.95
C LYS A 7 -10.38 -30.19 -14.66
N LYS A 8 -10.77 -31.37 -15.17
CA LYS A 8 -10.03 -32.64 -15.02
C LYS A 8 -8.53 -32.49 -15.27
N GLY A 9 -8.13 -31.82 -16.35
CA GLY A 9 -6.72 -31.58 -16.68
C GLY A 9 -5.97 -30.78 -15.61
N LEU A 10 -6.60 -29.75 -15.03
CA LEU A 10 -5.99 -28.96 -13.96
C LEU A 10 -5.90 -29.75 -12.65
N ARG A 11 -6.91 -30.57 -12.32
CA ARG A 11 -6.84 -31.46 -11.15
C ARG A 11 -5.69 -32.45 -11.28
N LEU A 12 -5.50 -33.03 -12.46
CA LEU A 12 -4.39 -33.95 -12.74
C LEU A 12 -3.04 -33.23 -12.61
N LEU A 13 -2.90 -32.06 -13.23
CA LEU A 13 -1.68 -31.26 -13.17
C LEU A 13 -1.31 -30.86 -11.74
N VAL A 14 -2.27 -30.37 -10.95
CA VAL A 14 -2.04 -30.01 -9.54
C VAL A 14 -1.64 -31.23 -8.71
N ASN A 15 -2.27 -32.39 -8.93
CA ASN A 15 -1.87 -33.61 -8.23
C ASN A 15 -0.45 -34.03 -8.58
N ILE A 16 -0.05 -33.97 -9.86
CA ILE A 16 1.30 -34.33 -10.30
C ILE A 16 2.33 -33.38 -9.70
N LEU A 17 2.13 -32.06 -9.86
CA LEU A 17 3.06 -31.05 -9.34
C LEU A 17 3.17 -31.10 -7.81
N ALA A 18 2.05 -31.16 -7.10
CA ALA A 18 2.07 -31.25 -5.64
C ALA A 18 2.76 -32.54 -5.16
N SER A 19 2.59 -33.67 -5.87
CA SER A 19 3.29 -34.92 -5.54
C SER A 19 4.80 -34.81 -5.74
N LEU A 20 5.25 -34.17 -6.83
CA LEU A 20 6.67 -33.92 -7.07
C LEU A 20 7.29 -33.03 -6.00
N VAL A 21 6.57 -31.97 -5.60
CA VAL A 21 7.01 -31.06 -4.54
C VAL A 21 7.07 -31.77 -3.18
N ILE A 22 6.10 -32.63 -2.87
CA ILE A 22 6.11 -33.47 -1.66
C ILE A 22 7.32 -34.41 -1.67
N LEU A 23 7.62 -35.07 -2.80
CA LEU A 23 8.78 -35.95 -2.93
C LEU A 23 10.10 -35.18 -2.76
N PHE A 24 10.19 -33.98 -3.35
CA PHE A 24 11.38 -33.13 -3.24
C PHE A 24 11.64 -32.68 -1.79
N TYR A 25 10.65 -32.06 -1.15
CA TYR A 25 10.79 -31.60 0.24
C TYR A 25 10.89 -32.76 1.23
N GLY A 26 10.21 -33.88 0.96
CA GLY A 26 10.35 -35.11 1.73
C GLY A 26 11.77 -35.67 1.65
N GLY A 27 12.34 -35.74 0.45
CA GLY A 27 13.72 -36.15 0.22
C GLY A 27 14.73 -35.25 0.94
N LEU A 28 14.57 -33.93 0.85
CA LEU A 28 15.41 -32.97 1.58
C LEU A 28 15.30 -33.13 3.10
N THR A 29 14.09 -33.35 3.62
CA THR A 29 13.88 -33.57 5.05
C THR A 29 14.59 -34.85 5.52
N ILE A 30 14.50 -35.93 4.74
CA ILE A 30 15.22 -37.19 4.99
C ILE A 30 16.74 -36.97 4.92
N ALA A 31 17.22 -36.23 3.92
CA ALA A 31 18.65 -35.97 3.74
C ALA A 31 19.27 -35.20 4.92
N ILE A 32 18.53 -34.26 5.50
CA ILE A 32 18.97 -33.50 6.68
C ILE A 32 18.97 -34.36 7.95
N ILE A 33 17.98 -35.25 8.11
CA ILE A 33 17.78 -36.01 9.36
C ILE A 33 18.60 -37.31 9.39
N VAL A 34 18.84 -37.95 8.24
CA VAL A 34 19.39 -39.32 8.19
C VAL A 34 20.92 -39.32 7.94
N PRO A 35 21.75 -39.92 8.83
CA PRO A 35 23.20 -39.71 8.89
C PRO A 35 24.18 -40.26 7.83
N PRO A 36 23.83 -40.82 6.65
CA PRO A 36 24.78 -40.81 5.53
C PRO A 36 24.60 -39.58 4.62
N PHE A 37 23.50 -38.82 4.77
CA PHE A 37 23.16 -37.71 3.87
C PHE A 37 23.30 -36.32 4.50
N ASN A 38 23.47 -36.24 5.82
CA ASN A 38 23.56 -34.96 6.54
C ASN A 38 24.91 -34.23 6.34
N THR A 39 25.93 -34.91 5.81
CA THR A 39 27.28 -34.36 5.58
C THR A 39 27.28 -33.19 4.60
N PHE A 40 26.33 -33.15 3.67
CA PHE A 40 26.12 -32.01 2.75
C PHE A 40 25.47 -30.78 3.40
N THR A 41 24.97 -30.90 4.63
CA THR A 41 24.12 -29.89 5.29
C THR A 41 24.75 -29.24 6.52
N GLU A 42 25.98 -29.63 6.89
CA GLU A 42 26.70 -29.06 8.03
C GLU A 42 26.94 -27.55 7.87
N GLU A 43 27.25 -27.06 6.66
CA GLU A 43 27.42 -25.63 6.37
C GLU A 43 26.11 -24.83 6.51
N MET A 44 24.97 -25.41 6.08
CA MET A 44 23.65 -24.79 6.26
C MET A 44 23.23 -24.76 7.73
N GLN A 45 23.55 -25.82 8.49
CA GLN A 45 23.21 -25.92 9.91
C GLN A 45 24.06 -24.98 10.77
N GLN A 46 25.31 -24.69 10.38
CA GLN A 46 26.15 -23.67 11.02
C GLN A 46 25.60 -22.24 10.79
N SER A 47 25.00 -21.97 9.62
CA SER A 47 24.44 -20.66 9.28
C SER A 47 23.09 -20.39 9.96
N MET A 48 22.32 -21.43 10.29
CA MET A 48 21.01 -21.36 10.96
C MET A 48 20.84 -22.50 11.98
N PRO A 49 21.40 -22.38 13.20
CA PRO A 49 21.36 -23.47 14.17
C PRO A 49 19.94 -23.75 14.69
N GLY A 50 19.49 -25.01 14.59
CA GLY A 50 18.28 -25.55 15.24
C GLY A 50 17.26 -26.25 14.33
N TRP A 51 16.13 -26.72 14.89
CA TRP A 51 15.12 -27.55 14.22
C TRP A 51 14.21 -26.83 13.21
N TRP A 52 14.46 -25.54 12.95
CA TRP A 52 13.62 -24.67 12.14
C TRP A 52 13.53 -25.13 10.68
N VAL A 53 14.65 -25.58 10.11
CA VAL A 53 14.72 -25.99 8.70
C VAL A 53 13.87 -27.25 8.45
N PRO A 54 14.02 -28.36 9.19
CA PRO A 54 13.11 -29.51 9.09
C PRO A 54 11.63 -29.14 9.28
N VAL A 55 11.31 -28.30 10.26
CA VAL A 55 9.93 -27.86 10.51
C VAL A 55 9.36 -27.08 9.31
N LEU A 56 10.17 -26.22 8.69
CA LEU A 56 9.77 -25.48 7.49
C LEU A 56 9.49 -26.44 6.32
N LEU A 57 10.35 -27.43 6.09
CA LEU A 57 10.19 -28.40 5.00
C LEU A 57 8.95 -29.27 5.21
N ILE A 58 8.70 -29.75 6.43
CA ILE A 58 7.47 -30.49 6.79
C ILE A 58 6.24 -29.61 6.58
N THR A 59 6.31 -28.32 6.94
CA THR A 59 5.21 -27.37 6.72
C THR A 59 4.87 -27.26 5.22
N MET A 60 5.89 -27.23 4.34
CA MET A 60 5.66 -27.23 2.89
C MET A 60 4.96 -28.51 2.40
N ILE A 61 5.33 -29.68 2.94
CA ILE A 61 4.67 -30.95 2.62
C ILE A 61 3.19 -30.91 3.02
N VAL A 62 2.89 -30.46 4.25
CA VAL A 62 1.51 -30.31 4.74
C VAL A 62 0.71 -29.35 3.86
N LEU A 63 1.28 -28.22 3.46
CA LEU A 63 0.64 -27.28 2.54
C LEU A 63 0.31 -27.90 1.19
N MET A 64 1.19 -28.72 0.62
CA MET A 64 0.92 -29.41 -0.65
C MET A 64 -0.21 -30.44 -0.53
N ILE A 65 -0.26 -31.17 0.59
CA ILE A 65 -1.38 -32.08 0.89
C ILE A 65 -2.70 -31.29 0.98
N LEU A 66 -2.70 -30.15 1.66
CA LEU A 66 -3.87 -29.28 1.76
C LEU A 66 -4.32 -28.75 0.38
N VAL A 67 -3.38 -28.44 -0.53
CA VAL A 67 -3.69 -28.05 -1.91
C VAL A 67 -4.38 -29.18 -2.67
N ILE A 68 -3.91 -30.42 -2.55
CA ILE A 68 -4.54 -31.61 -3.16
C ILE A 68 -5.96 -31.82 -2.60
N ILE A 69 -6.15 -31.70 -1.30
CA ILE A 69 -7.48 -31.86 -0.69
C ILE A 69 -8.41 -30.72 -1.14
N SER A 70 -7.89 -29.49 -1.20
CA SER A 70 -8.62 -28.30 -1.63
C SER A 70 -9.14 -28.44 -3.06
N ILE A 71 -8.30 -28.87 -4.02
CA ILE A 71 -8.71 -29.02 -5.42
C ILE A 71 -9.76 -30.13 -5.60
N LYS A 72 -9.70 -31.20 -4.80
CA LYS A 72 -10.66 -32.32 -4.85
C LYS A 72 -12.02 -31.96 -4.26
N LYS A 73 -12.04 -31.21 -3.15
CA LYS A 73 -13.29 -30.80 -2.47
C LYS A 73 -13.96 -29.59 -3.13
N ARG A 74 -13.24 -28.81 -3.94
CA ARG A 74 -13.75 -27.59 -4.55
C ARG A 74 -14.76 -27.88 -5.67
N LYS A 75 -16.01 -27.49 -5.44
CA LYS A 75 -17.12 -27.66 -6.39
C LYS A 75 -18.12 -26.51 -6.31
N VAL A 76 -18.82 -26.26 -7.41
CA VAL A 76 -19.95 -25.35 -7.49
C VAL A 76 -21.18 -26.17 -7.86
N ILE A 77 -22.26 -26.01 -7.11
CA ILE A 77 -23.52 -26.69 -7.34
C ILE A 77 -24.55 -25.62 -7.69
N ILE A 78 -25.24 -25.81 -8.80
CA ILE A 78 -26.34 -24.95 -9.23
C ILE A 78 -27.64 -25.74 -9.09
N THR A 79 -28.54 -25.23 -8.25
CA THR A 79 -29.91 -25.72 -8.07
C THR A 79 -30.87 -24.84 -8.87
N ASP A 80 -32.17 -25.12 -8.76
CA ASP A 80 -33.16 -24.28 -9.45
C ASP A 80 -33.29 -22.89 -8.83
N GLU A 81 -33.03 -22.78 -7.53
CA GLU A 81 -33.22 -21.57 -6.72
C GLU A 81 -31.92 -20.94 -6.20
N SER A 82 -30.81 -21.68 -6.17
CA SER A 82 -29.57 -21.24 -5.52
C SER A 82 -28.29 -21.68 -6.24
N ILE A 83 -27.23 -20.92 -5.97
CA ILE A 83 -25.85 -21.28 -6.30
C ILE A 83 -25.06 -21.53 -5.02
N ILE A 84 -24.44 -22.70 -4.95
CA ILE A 84 -23.68 -23.16 -3.79
C ILE A 84 -22.23 -23.33 -4.19
N SER A 85 -21.32 -22.65 -3.50
CA SER A 85 -19.88 -22.77 -3.66
C SER A 85 -19.28 -23.48 -2.45
N ILE A 86 -18.58 -24.59 -2.71
CA ILE A 86 -17.91 -25.40 -1.70
C ILE A 86 -16.39 -25.28 -1.90
N SER A 87 -15.69 -24.88 -0.84
CA SER A 87 -14.24 -24.86 -0.74
C SER A 87 -13.78 -25.70 0.46
N LEU A 88 -12.46 -25.79 0.67
CA LEU A 88 -11.89 -26.59 1.78
C LEU A 88 -12.44 -26.19 3.15
N LEU A 89 -12.64 -24.89 3.38
CA LEU A 89 -13.00 -24.30 4.69
C LEU A 89 -14.37 -23.61 4.70
N SER A 90 -15.07 -23.54 3.56
CA SER A 90 -16.35 -22.83 3.51
C SER A 90 -17.33 -23.43 2.53
N ARG A 91 -18.59 -23.54 2.96
CA ARG A 91 -19.76 -23.74 2.09
C ARG A 91 -20.54 -22.43 2.08
N ARG A 92 -20.77 -21.86 0.90
CA ARG A 92 -21.53 -20.62 0.71
C ARG A 92 -22.68 -20.88 -0.22
N GLU A 93 -23.85 -20.36 0.11
CA GLU A 93 -25.07 -20.53 -0.67
C GLU A 93 -25.73 -19.17 -0.86
N LEU A 94 -26.08 -18.84 -2.10
CA LEU A 94 -26.81 -17.64 -2.47
C LEU A 94 -28.02 -18.04 -3.32
N LYS A 95 -29.22 -17.63 -2.91
CA LYS A 95 -30.41 -17.79 -3.75
C LYS A 95 -30.37 -16.78 -4.90
N PHE A 96 -30.94 -17.11 -6.06
CA PHE A 96 -30.90 -16.22 -7.23
C PHE A 96 -31.57 -14.85 -6.97
N ASN A 97 -32.64 -14.82 -6.16
CA ASN A 97 -33.31 -13.59 -5.72
C ASN A 97 -32.50 -12.77 -4.70
N GLU A 98 -31.46 -13.36 -4.10
CA GLU A 98 -30.55 -12.68 -3.18
C GLU A 98 -29.27 -12.21 -3.88
N ILE A 99 -29.12 -12.44 -5.18
CA ILE A 99 -27.98 -11.97 -5.96
C ILE A 99 -28.25 -10.51 -6.33
N LYS A 100 -27.35 -9.62 -5.93
CA LYS A 100 -27.37 -8.21 -6.34
C LYS A 100 -26.85 -8.02 -7.75
N ASN A 101 -25.69 -8.60 -8.03
CA ASN A 101 -25.03 -8.53 -9.33
C ASN A 101 -24.13 -9.75 -9.53
N PHE A 102 -23.78 -10.01 -10.78
CA PHE A 102 -22.67 -10.90 -11.10
C PHE A 102 -21.76 -10.23 -12.14
N ASN A 103 -20.45 -10.39 -11.97
CA ASN A 103 -19.48 -9.77 -12.86
C ASN A 103 -18.42 -10.77 -13.30
N VAL A 104 -18.13 -10.78 -14.59
CA VAL A 104 -16.95 -11.44 -15.14
C VAL A 104 -15.82 -10.41 -15.15
N PHE A 105 -14.76 -10.66 -14.40
CA PHE A 105 -13.58 -9.81 -14.37
C PHE A 105 -12.31 -10.63 -14.57
N LYS A 106 -11.33 -10.04 -15.26
CA LYS A 106 -9.99 -10.61 -15.38
C LYS A 106 -9.14 -10.06 -14.23
N ASN A 107 -8.39 -10.94 -13.57
CA ASN A 107 -7.39 -10.46 -12.62
C ASN A 107 -6.25 -9.79 -13.41
N PRO A 108 -5.91 -8.51 -13.19
CA PRO A 108 -4.81 -7.86 -13.92
C PRO A 108 -3.44 -8.53 -13.66
N LYS A 109 -3.30 -9.31 -12.58
CA LYS A 109 -2.07 -10.04 -12.24
C LYS A 109 -2.06 -11.51 -12.68
N ALA A 110 -3.18 -12.07 -13.15
CA ALA A 110 -3.28 -13.47 -13.58
C ALA A 110 -4.29 -13.62 -14.71
N PRO A 111 -3.99 -14.35 -15.81
CA PRO A 111 -4.86 -14.47 -16.99
C PRO A 111 -6.08 -15.39 -16.75
N VAL A 112 -6.68 -15.31 -15.56
CA VAL A 112 -7.81 -16.13 -15.13
C VAL A 112 -9.02 -15.20 -15.00
N GLU A 113 -10.09 -15.54 -15.73
CA GLU A 113 -11.39 -14.89 -15.57
C GLU A 113 -12.07 -15.40 -14.30
N HIS A 114 -12.69 -14.50 -13.57
CA HIS A 114 -13.47 -14.79 -12.38
C HIS A 114 -14.89 -14.27 -12.56
N ILE A 115 -15.86 -15.08 -12.19
CA ILE A 115 -17.26 -14.74 -12.02
C ILE A 115 -17.45 -14.42 -10.54
N GLY A 116 -17.60 -13.14 -10.23
CA GLY A 116 -17.91 -12.65 -8.90
C GLY A 116 -19.41 -12.45 -8.73
N ILE A 117 -20.01 -13.09 -7.74
CA ILE A 117 -21.44 -13.02 -7.45
C ILE A 117 -21.62 -12.29 -6.11
N SER A 118 -22.19 -11.10 -6.17
CA SER A 118 -22.37 -10.25 -4.99
C SER A 118 -23.77 -10.45 -4.42
N PRO A 119 -23.92 -10.68 -3.11
CA PRO A 119 -25.22 -10.76 -2.48
C PRO A 119 -25.86 -9.37 -2.32
N LEU A 120 -27.19 -9.35 -2.23
CA LEU A 120 -28.00 -8.17 -1.89
C LEU A 120 -27.77 -7.73 -0.45
N ASN A 121 -27.66 -8.69 0.47
CA ASN A 121 -27.38 -8.45 1.88
C ASN A 121 -25.86 -8.45 2.14
N SER A 122 -25.33 -7.34 2.66
CA SER A 122 -23.91 -7.13 2.98
C SER A 122 -23.37 -8.08 4.06
N SER A 123 -24.25 -8.71 4.86
CA SER A 123 -23.85 -9.75 5.83
C SER A 123 -23.46 -11.07 5.18
N LYS A 124 -23.91 -11.34 3.95
CA LYS A 124 -23.52 -12.54 3.20
C LYS A 124 -22.21 -12.29 2.44
N LYS A 125 -21.36 -13.31 2.35
CA LYS A 125 -20.07 -13.22 1.66
C LYS A 125 -20.22 -13.47 0.16
N MET A 126 -19.48 -12.70 -0.64
CA MET A 126 -19.36 -12.85 -2.09
C MET A 126 -18.91 -14.27 -2.48
N ILE A 127 -19.47 -14.79 -3.58
CA ILE A 127 -19.03 -16.07 -4.18
C ILE A 127 -18.18 -15.74 -5.40
N ASN A 128 -16.93 -16.24 -5.42
CA ASN A 128 -16.02 -16.08 -6.56
C ASN A 128 -15.75 -17.44 -7.23
N ILE A 129 -16.12 -17.54 -8.50
CA ILE A 129 -15.96 -18.74 -9.33
C ILE A 129 -14.94 -18.43 -10.42
N SER A 130 -13.81 -19.14 -10.45
CA SER A 130 -12.82 -18.98 -11.54
C SER A 130 -13.26 -19.71 -12.81
N ASN A 131 -12.76 -19.31 -13.98
CA ASN A 131 -12.94 -20.05 -15.25
C ASN A 131 -12.22 -21.43 -15.30
N LEU A 132 -11.58 -21.82 -14.18
CA LEU A 132 -10.94 -23.11 -13.97
C LEU A 132 -11.94 -24.24 -13.69
N PHE A 133 -13.23 -23.91 -13.49
CA PHE A 133 -14.30 -24.89 -13.40
C PHE A 133 -14.67 -25.41 -14.80
N GLU A 134 -15.14 -26.66 -14.85
CA GLU A 134 -15.72 -27.28 -16.04
C GLU A 134 -16.96 -26.48 -16.47
N ASN A 135 -17.17 -26.34 -17.78
CA ASN A 135 -18.31 -25.63 -18.38
C ASN A 135 -18.60 -24.25 -17.76
N SER A 136 -17.55 -23.44 -17.52
CA SER A 136 -17.72 -22.09 -16.95
C SER A 136 -18.64 -21.19 -17.77
N GLU A 137 -18.72 -21.39 -19.09
CA GLU A 137 -19.65 -20.66 -19.96
C GLU A 137 -21.12 -21.03 -19.68
N GLU A 138 -21.40 -22.28 -19.32
CA GLU A 138 -22.74 -22.71 -18.91
C GLU A 138 -23.14 -22.07 -17.58
N ILE A 139 -22.20 -21.95 -16.63
CA ILE A 139 -22.41 -21.21 -15.37
C ILE A 139 -22.75 -19.74 -15.67
N LYS A 140 -22.03 -19.10 -16.59
CA LYS A 140 -22.33 -17.72 -17.01
C LYS A 140 -23.72 -17.63 -17.63
N ALA A 141 -24.08 -18.53 -18.54
CA ALA A 141 -25.40 -18.54 -19.18
C ALA A 141 -26.54 -18.71 -18.18
N ILE A 142 -26.39 -19.59 -17.19
CA ILE A 142 -27.39 -19.80 -16.13
C ILE A 142 -27.51 -18.56 -15.23
N LEU A 143 -26.39 -17.91 -14.88
CA LEU A 143 -26.43 -16.68 -14.10
C LEU A 143 -27.10 -15.54 -14.88
N SER A 144 -26.79 -15.39 -16.17
CA SER A 144 -27.43 -14.39 -17.02
C SER A 144 -28.94 -14.60 -17.18
N SER A 145 -29.42 -15.84 -17.14
CA SER A 145 -30.86 -16.13 -17.29
C SER A 145 -31.64 -16.08 -15.98
N LYS A 146 -31.00 -16.44 -14.85
CA LYS A 146 -31.69 -16.57 -13.55
C LYS A 146 -31.39 -15.45 -12.55
N ALA A 147 -30.27 -14.75 -12.67
CA ALA A 147 -29.90 -13.68 -11.74
C ALA A 147 -30.27 -12.31 -12.33
N VAL A 148 -30.95 -11.48 -11.54
CA VAL A 148 -31.19 -10.07 -11.88
C VAL A 148 -29.92 -9.28 -11.58
N ASP A 149 -29.26 -8.74 -12.60
CA ASP A 149 -28.10 -7.86 -12.41
C ASP A 149 -28.56 -6.43 -12.10
N LEU A 150 -28.73 -6.12 -10.81
CA LEU A 150 -29.20 -4.81 -10.32
C LEU A 150 -28.19 -3.68 -10.56
N ASP A 151 -26.94 -3.98 -10.94
CA ASP A 151 -25.93 -2.97 -11.27
C ASP A 151 -25.63 -2.91 -12.79
N ALA A 152 -26.38 -3.64 -13.63
CA ALA A 152 -26.22 -3.63 -15.09
C ALA A 152 -26.34 -2.23 -15.69
N GLU A 153 -27.31 -1.43 -15.22
CA GLU A 153 -27.48 -0.04 -15.65
C GLU A 153 -26.31 0.85 -15.25
N LYS A 154 -25.80 0.74 -14.02
CA LYS A 154 -24.62 1.50 -13.57
C LYS A 154 -23.39 1.14 -14.39
N LYS A 155 -23.23 -0.13 -14.73
CA LYS A 155 -22.14 -0.62 -15.58
C LYS A 155 -22.27 -0.10 -17.00
N LYS A 156 -23.47 -0.13 -17.58
CA LYS A 156 -23.76 0.44 -18.90
C LYS A 156 -23.44 1.94 -18.91
N ALA A 157 -23.91 2.69 -17.91
CA ALA A 157 -23.60 4.11 -17.74
C ALA A 157 -22.08 4.38 -17.59
N LEU A 158 -21.35 3.51 -16.89
CA LEU A 158 -19.89 3.62 -16.78
C LEU A 158 -19.20 3.38 -18.12
N LEU A 159 -19.60 2.36 -18.88
CA LEU A 159 -19.03 2.07 -20.21
C LEU A 159 -19.32 3.19 -21.22
N GLU A 160 -20.56 3.70 -21.23
CA GLU A 160 -20.94 4.86 -22.05
C GLU A 160 -20.11 6.11 -21.67
N LYS A 161 -19.87 6.33 -20.38
CA LYS A 161 -18.99 7.41 -19.91
C LYS A 161 -17.55 7.22 -20.41
N ILE A 162 -17.00 6.02 -20.31
CA ILE A 162 -15.64 5.70 -20.78
C ILE A 162 -15.51 5.98 -22.27
N GLU A 163 -16.47 5.50 -23.06
CA GLU A 163 -16.48 5.72 -24.51
C GLU A 163 -16.58 7.20 -24.82
N LYS A 164 -17.47 7.94 -24.13
CA LYS A 164 -17.59 9.38 -24.29
C LYS A 164 -16.28 10.12 -23.96
N GLU A 165 -15.65 9.82 -22.83
CA GLU A 165 -14.34 10.41 -22.47
C GLU A 165 -13.26 10.09 -23.51
N HIS A 166 -13.27 8.86 -24.05
CA HIS A 166 -12.33 8.46 -25.09
C HIS A 166 -12.55 9.26 -26.38
N GLN A 167 -13.80 9.39 -26.83
CA GLN A 167 -14.15 10.18 -28.01
C GLN A 167 -13.83 11.68 -27.81
N GLU A 168 -14.06 12.23 -26.62
CA GLU A 168 -13.68 13.60 -26.28
C GLU A 168 -12.15 13.81 -26.40
N ILE A 169 -11.34 12.83 -25.99
CA ILE A 169 -9.89 12.88 -26.18
C ILE A 169 -9.52 12.79 -27.66
N LEU A 170 -10.14 11.87 -28.41
CA LEU A 170 -9.87 11.69 -29.84
C LEU A 170 -10.35 12.87 -30.68
N ALA A 171 -11.35 13.64 -30.24
CA ALA A 171 -11.82 14.85 -30.89
C ALA A 171 -11.02 16.10 -30.53
N ASN A 172 -10.20 16.06 -29.47
CA ASN A 172 -9.47 17.23 -28.99
C ASN A 172 -8.15 17.45 -29.74
N ASN A 173 -8.11 18.52 -30.54
CA ASN A 173 -6.95 18.94 -31.32
C ASN A 173 -5.71 19.32 -30.47
N ASP A 174 -5.88 19.64 -29.18
CA ASP A 174 -4.75 19.92 -28.27
C ASP A 174 -3.82 18.71 -28.07
N PHE A 175 -4.33 17.51 -28.35
CA PHE A 175 -3.64 16.25 -28.13
C PHE A 175 -2.94 15.69 -29.39
N GLY A 176 -3.18 16.24 -30.57
CA GLY A 176 -2.54 15.82 -31.83
C GLY A 176 -3.33 16.25 -33.06
N PHE A 177 -2.74 16.15 -34.25
CA PHE A 177 -3.40 16.54 -35.50
C PHE A 177 -4.27 15.40 -36.05
N THR A 178 -3.86 14.15 -35.85
CA THR A 178 -4.62 12.96 -36.29
C THR A 178 -5.17 12.15 -35.11
N VAL A 179 -6.17 11.30 -35.37
CA VAL A 179 -6.75 10.40 -34.35
C VAL A 179 -5.68 9.42 -33.85
N GLU A 180 -4.86 8.88 -34.74
CA GLU A 180 -3.76 7.96 -34.41
C GLU A 180 -2.71 8.61 -33.50
N GLU A 181 -2.35 9.88 -33.76
CA GLU A 181 -1.45 10.64 -32.90
C GLU A 181 -2.03 10.84 -31.49
N ARG A 182 -3.32 11.17 -31.39
CA ARG A 182 -4.02 11.38 -30.11
C ARG A 182 -4.07 10.09 -29.30
N GLU A 183 -4.37 8.96 -29.94
CA GLU A 183 -4.40 7.65 -29.30
C GLU A 183 -2.99 7.22 -28.86
N GLY A 184 -1.98 7.41 -29.72
CA GLY A 184 -0.58 7.16 -29.40
C GLY A 184 -0.10 8.01 -28.22
N LYS A 185 -0.50 9.28 -28.15
CA LYS A 185 -0.21 10.17 -27.03
C LYS A 185 -0.86 9.67 -25.76
N LEU A 186 -2.14 9.29 -25.78
CA LEU A 186 -2.84 8.71 -24.63
C LEU A 186 -2.13 7.46 -24.08
N LYS A 187 -1.66 6.56 -24.96
CA LYS A 187 -0.88 5.38 -24.57
C LYS A 187 0.44 5.78 -23.88
N LYS A 188 1.20 6.72 -24.44
CA LYS A 188 2.45 7.23 -23.84
C LYS A 188 2.20 7.88 -22.48
N THR A 189 1.14 8.69 -22.38
CA THR A 189 0.75 9.35 -21.14
C THR A 189 0.37 8.35 -20.05
N ARG A 190 -0.32 7.26 -20.40
CA ARG A 190 -0.66 6.19 -19.46
C ARG A 190 0.59 5.44 -18.98
N LEU A 191 1.51 5.13 -19.88
CA LEU A 191 2.80 4.53 -19.52
C LEU A 191 3.58 5.44 -18.56
N PHE A 192 3.69 6.73 -18.87
CA PHE A 192 4.36 7.70 -18.03
C PHE A 192 3.77 7.77 -16.62
N ALA A 193 2.45 7.89 -16.49
CA ALA A 193 1.78 7.93 -15.19
C ALA A 193 2.02 6.65 -14.38
N ASN A 194 1.98 5.48 -15.03
CA ASN A 194 2.27 4.21 -14.38
C ASN A 194 3.72 4.13 -13.89
N ILE A 195 4.69 4.58 -14.70
CA ILE A 195 6.10 4.65 -14.30
C ILE A 195 6.26 5.58 -13.09
N LEU A 196 5.67 6.78 -13.13
CA LEU A 196 5.76 7.74 -12.04
C LEU A 196 5.12 7.20 -10.74
N ASN A 197 3.97 6.53 -10.84
CA ASN A 197 3.34 5.85 -9.70
C ASN A 197 4.23 4.73 -9.15
N GLY A 198 4.89 3.96 -10.03
CA GLY A 198 5.84 2.93 -9.65
C GLY A 198 7.08 3.49 -8.93
N ILE A 199 7.69 4.54 -9.48
CA ILE A 199 8.82 5.25 -8.86
C ILE A 199 8.43 5.76 -7.48
N THR A 200 7.23 6.34 -7.35
CA THR A 200 6.70 6.81 -6.05
C THR A 200 6.64 5.69 -5.04
N ALA A 201 6.13 4.52 -5.43
CA ALA A 201 6.04 3.37 -4.54
C ALA A 201 7.43 2.91 -4.09
N VAL A 202 8.40 2.85 -5.01
CA VAL A 202 9.79 2.49 -4.69
C VAL A 202 10.40 3.50 -3.73
N VAL A 203 10.26 4.81 -3.98
CA VAL A 203 10.81 5.86 -3.11
C VAL A 203 10.17 5.82 -1.72
N MET A 204 8.86 5.58 -1.62
CA MET A 204 8.17 5.44 -0.34
C MET A 204 8.65 4.21 0.45
N VAL A 205 8.76 3.06 -0.21
CA VAL A 205 9.27 1.83 0.42
C VAL A 205 10.71 2.04 0.88
N TRP A 206 11.53 2.68 0.05
CA TRP A 206 12.90 3.03 0.39
C TRP A 206 12.98 3.94 1.61
N LEU A 207 12.23 5.05 1.62
CA LEU A 207 12.21 6.00 2.73
C LEU A 207 11.60 5.41 4.02
N PHE A 208 10.66 4.49 3.91
CA PHE A 208 10.01 3.92 5.10
C PHE A 208 10.83 2.80 5.75
N PHE A 209 11.25 1.81 4.95
CA PHE A 209 11.86 0.58 5.47
C PHE A 209 13.39 0.63 5.53
N TYR A 210 14.04 1.33 4.60
CA TYR A 210 15.50 1.37 4.55
C TYR A 210 16.00 2.74 4.06
N PRO A 211 15.85 3.81 4.86
CA PRO A 211 16.13 5.18 4.43
C PRO A 211 17.63 5.49 4.43
N ARG A 212 18.43 4.64 3.78
CA ARG A 212 19.87 4.83 3.58
C ARG A 212 20.18 4.81 2.10
N PRO A 213 20.91 5.79 1.56
CA PRO A 213 21.29 7.07 2.19
C PRO A 213 20.10 8.06 2.37
N TYR A 214 19.87 8.52 3.61
CA TYR A 214 18.65 9.25 4.03
C TYR A 214 18.40 10.53 3.25
N LYS A 215 19.45 11.35 3.04
CA LYS A 215 19.37 12.65 2.34
C LYS A 215 18.76 12.49 0.94
N TYR A 216 19.16 11.46 0.20
CA TYR A 216 18.69 11.25 -1.17
C TYR A 216 17.27 10.66 -1.21
N ALA A 217 16.92 9.76 -0.29
CA ALA A 217 15.56 9.25 -0.15
C ALA A 217 14.58 10.38 0.15
N LEU A 218 14.97 11.32 1.02
CA LEU A 218 14.18 12.50 1.35
C LEU A 218 14.01 13.44 0.14
N ILE A 219 15.10 13.81 -0.55
CA ILE A 219 15.04 14.67 -1.74
C ILE A 219 14.13 14.07 -2.80
N ALA A 220 14.27 12.77 -3.07
CA ALA A 220 13.43 12.06 -4.02
C ALA A 220 11.95 12.16 -3.62
N CYS A 221 11.63 11.91 -2.34
CA CYS A 221 10.26 11.94 -1.84
C CYS A 221 9.63 13.35 -1.91
N VAL A 222 10.35 14.38 -1.46
CA VAL A 222 9.92 15.79 -1.52
C VAL A 222 9.72 16.25 -2.98
N SER A 223 10.48 15.72 -3.94
CA SER A 223 10.34 16.16 -5.34
C SER A 223 9.10 15.61 -6.05
N LEU A 224 8.57 14.46 -5.60
CA LEU A 224 7.53 13.71 -6.32
C LEU A 224 6.22 14.49 -6.55
N PRO A 225 5.66 15.23 -5.57
CA PRO A 225 4.42 15.96 -5.82
C PRO A 225 4.56 17.03 -6.90
N PHE A 226 5.70 17.74 -6.92
CA PHE A 226 6.00 18.73 -7.95
C PHE A 226 6.15 18.10 -9.33
N ILE A 227 6.80 16.93 -9.43
CA ILE A 227 6.86 16.16 -10.68
C ILE A 227 5.46 15.76 -11.14
N GLY A 228 4.58 15.35 -10.21
CA GLY A 228 3.17 15.08 -10.49
C GLY A 228 2.42 16.28 -11.06
N PHE A 229 2.58 17.46 -10.46
CA PHE A 229 1.97 18.71 -10.96
C PHE A 229 2.48 19.09 -12.34
N LEU A 230 3.80 19.04 -12.54
CA LEU A 230 4.42 19.33 -13.83
C LEU A 230 3.95 18.35 -14.90
N ALA A 231 3.77 17.07 -14.56
CA ALA A 231 3.23 16.08 -15.48
C ALA A 231 1.83 16.48 -15.97
N VAL A 232 0.92 16.88 -15.08
CA VAL A 232 -0.43 17.25 -15.53
C VAL A 232 -0.40 18.48 -16.45
N LYS A 233 0.40 19.49 -16.10
CA LYS A 233 0.56 20.70 -16.91
C LYS A 233 1.20 20.39 -18.27
N PHE A 234 2.27 19.60 -18.30
CA PHE A 234 3.00 19.22 -19.51
C PHE A 234 2.12 18.42 -20.47
N TRP A 235 1.30 17.51 -19.95
CA TRP A 235 0.37 16.69 -20.73
C TRP A 235 -0.97 17.41 -20.99
N LYS A 236 -1.07 18.73 -20.76
CA LYS A 236 -2.24 19.59 -21.04
C LYS A 236 -3.57 19.08 -20.44
N GLY A 237 -3.51 18.37 -19.32
CA GLY A 237 -4.68 17.76 -18.66
C GLY A 237 -5.10 16.39 -19.21
N LEU A 238 -4.27 15.75 -20.06
CA LEU A 238 -4.47 14.34 -20.46
C LEU A 238 -4.21 13.39 -19.29
N ILE A 239 -3.27 13.75 -18.39
CA ILE A 239 -3.16 13.18 -17.05
C ILE A 239 -4.08 13.96 -16.12
N ARG A 240 -4.69 13.29 -15.12
CA ARG A 240 -5.46 13.96 -14.07
C ARG A 240 -4.93 13.59 -12.68
N ILE A 241 -5.15 14.44 -11.69
CA ILE A 241 -4.89 14.09 -10.29
C ILE A 241 -6.09 13.27 -9.80
N ASP A 242 -7.28 13.87 -9.82
CA ASP A 242 -8.54 13.22 -9.46
C ASP A 242 -9.23 12.56 -10.67
N ALA A 243 -8.65 11.46 -11.16
CA ALA A 243 -9.31 10.61 -12.14
C ALA A 243 -10.24 9.64 -11.41
N GLU A 244 -11.53 9.71 -11.73
CA GLU A 244 -12.52 8.79 -11.17
C GLU A 244 -12.20 7.34 -11.58
N LYS A 245 -12.61 6.39 -10.75
CA LYS A 245 -12.41 4.97 -11.03
C LYS A 245 -13.06 4.60 -12.37
N GLY A 246 -12.24 4.09 -13.30
CA GLY A 246 -12.66 3.71 -14.64
C GLY A 246 -12.49 4.81 -15.69
N SER A 247 -12.02 6.02 -15.35
CA SER A 247 -11.74 7.06 -16.34
C SER A 247 -10.66 6.62 -17.34
N VAL A 248 -10.77 7.13 -18.57
CA VAL A 248 -9.76 6.92 -19.63
C VAL A 248 -8.45 7.63 -19.31
N HIS A 249 -8.55 8.74 -18.58
CA HIS A 249 -7.41 9.56 -18.17
C HIS A 249 -6.56 8.85 -17.10
N PRO A 250 -5.25 8.67 -17.33
CA PRO A 250 -4.36 8.16 -16.29
C PRO A 250 -4.24 9.14 -15.12
N THR A 251 -4.03 8.59 -13.91
CA THR A 251 -3.92 9.37 -12.67
C THR A 251 -2.50 9.46 -12.14
N VAL A 252 -2.17 10.62 -11.57
CA VAL A 252 -0.97 10.88 -10.75
C VAL A 252 -1.33 11.31 -9.32
N ALA A 253 -2.49 10.91 -8.79
CA ALA A 253 -2.84 11.15 -7.39
C ALA A 253 -1.80 10.58 -6.42
N PHE A 254 -1.24 9.42 -6.76
CA PHE A 254 -0.29 8.70 -5.90
C PHE A 254 1.00 9.51 -5.62
N PRO A 255 1.78 9.99 -6.63
CA PRO A 255 2.94 10.87 -6.43
C PRO A 255 2.60 12.23 -5.81
N VAL A 256 1.35 12.70 -5.91
CA VAL A 256 0.96 14.00 -5.35
C VAL A 256 0.63 13.90 -3.87
N ILE A 257 -0.09 12.87 -3.45
CA ILE A 257 -0.66 12.77 -2.10
C ILE A 257 0.24 11.97 -1.14
N PHE A 258 0.70 10.80 -1.55
CA PHE A 258 1.33 9.85 -0.63
C PHE A 258 2.72 10.26 -0.12
N PRO A 259 3.54 11.02 -0.88
CA PRO A 259 4.78 11.58 -0.33
C PRO A 259 4.58 12.42 0.93
N GLY A 260 3.51 13.22 1.01
CA GLY A 260 3.19 13.98 2.22
C GLY A 260 2.93 13.08 3.43
N ILE A 261 2.20 11.99 3.24
CA ILE A 261 1.87 11.04 4.30
C ILE A 261 3.13 10.31 4.79
N ILE A 262 3.98 9.83 3.88
CA ILE A 262 5.17 9.08 4.27
C ILE A 262 6.20 9.99 4.96
N LEU A 263 6.35 11.23 4.49
CA LEU A 263 7.21 12.22 5.14
C LEU A 263 6.71 12.55 6.53
N PHE A 264 5.40 12.74 6.69
CA PHE A 264 4.80 13.02 8.00
C PHE A 264 5.09 11.90 8.99
N LEU A 265 4.89 10.64 8.57
CA LEU A 265 5.22 9.49 9.41
C LEU A 265 6.70 9.45 9.78
N ARG A 266 7.62 9.71 8.84
CA ARG A 266 9.06 9.76 9.15
C ARG A 266 9.40 10.89 10.11
N VAL A 267 8.80 12.07 9.95
CA VAL A 267 9.02 13.20 10.86
C VAL A 267 8.60 12.85 12.29
N LEU A 268 7.45 12.19 12.46
CA LEU A 268 6.98 11.76 13.77
C LEU A 268 7.84 10.66 14.41
N LEU A 269 8.49 9.82 13.60
CA LEU A 269 9.31 8.70 14.09
C LEU A 269 10.76 9.11 14.36
N ASP A 270 11.31 10.03 13.57
CA ASP A 270 12.74 10.30 13.53
C ASP A 270 13.16 11.54 14.32
N PHE A 271 12.26 12.52 14.51
CA PHE A 271 12.64 13.83 15.01
C PHE A 271 11.83 14.24 16.23
N SER A 272 12.55 14.67 17.28
CA SER A 272 11.97 15.36 18.44
C SER A 272 12.24 16.85 18.30
N ILE A 273 11.21 17.61 17.92
CA ILE A 273 11.30 19.07 17.76
C ILE A 273 11.21 19.73 19.12
N ASP A 274 12.12 20.66 19.37
CA ASP A 274 12.24 21.36 20.64
C ASP A 274 11.44 22.66 20.67
N ASP A 275 11.42 23.40 19.57
CA ASP A 275 10.61 24.60 19.40
C ASP A 275 9.96 24.63 18.01
N TYR A 276 8.64 24.78 17.99
CA TYR A 276 7.80 24.75 16.79
C TYR A 276 7.57 26.12 16.17
N SER A 277 8.01 27.21 16.80
CA SER A 277 7.66 28.59 16.42
C SER A 277 8.00 28.91 14.96
N ASN A 278 9.16 28.46 14.49
CA ASN A 278 9.65 28.75 13.15
C ASN A 278 9.16 27.77 12.06
N ILE A 279 8.33 26.78 12.42
CA ILE A 279 7.78 25.81 11.45
C ILE A 279 6.63 26.41 10.64
N TRP A 280 5.74 27.15 11.30
CA TRP A 280 4.41 27.44 10.76
C TRP A 280 4.43 28.29 9.50
N MET A 281 5.25 29.35 9.47
CA MET A 281 5.29 30.26 8.33
C MET A 281 5.80 29.57 7.05
N PRO A 282 6.96 28.87 7.05
CA PRO A 282 7.39 28.07 5.89
C PRO A 282 6.40 26.97 5.51
N ALA A 283 5.81 26.27 6.49
CA ALA A 283 4.85 25.20 6.24
C ALA A 283 3.59 25.72 5.53
N ILE A 284 3.02 26.84 6.00
CA ILE A 284 1.86 27.50 5.38
C ILE A 284 2.21 27.96 3.97
N LEU A 285 3.38 28.57 3.75
CA LEU A 285 3.81 29.02 2.43
C LEU A 285 3.87 27.86 1.41
N ILE A 286 4.51 26.74 1.78
CA ILE A 286 4.56 25.54 0.93
C ILE A 286 3.16 24.98 0.68
N SER A 287 2.30 24.98 1.70
CA SER A 287 0.92 24.51 1.59
C SER A 287 0.10 25.35 0.61
N VAL A 288 0.26 26.67 0.64
CA VAL A 288 -0.40 27.60 -0.29
C VAL A 288 0.10 27.39 -1.71
N ILE A 289 1.41 27.21 -1.90
CA ILE A 289 1.99 26.89 -3.22
C ILE A 289 1.43 25.56 -3.75
N PHE A 290 1.38 24.53 -2.89
CA PHE A 290 0.84 23.22 -3.23
C PHE A 290 -0.64 23.30 -3.62
N ALA A 291 -1.46 24.01 -2.83
CA ALA A 291 -2.86 24.23 -3.13
C ALA A 291 -3.04 25.05 -4.43
N GLY A 292 -2.20 26.05 -4.67
CA GLY A 292 -2.18 26.83 -5.91
C GLY A 292 -1.92 25.96 -7.14
N PHE A 293 -0.96 25.02 -7.06
CA PHE A 293 -0.73 24.04 -8.12
C PHE A 293 -1.92 23.12 -8.34
N MET A 294 -2.54 22.60 -7.28
CA MET A 294 -3.75 21.77 -7.39
C MET A 294 -4.87 22.51 -8.13
N ILE A 295 -5.18 23.74 -7.70
CA ILE A 295 -6.25 24.56 -8.30
C ILE A 295 -5.92 24.92 -9.75
N ALA A 296 -4.67 25.29 -10.06
CA ALA A 296 -4.26 25.65 -11.42
C ALA A 296 -4.32 24.48 -12.41
N VAL A 297 -4.16 23.25 -11.90
CA VAL A 297 -4.17 22.02 -12.69
C VAL A 297 -5.59 21.48 -12.91
N GLU A 298 -6.53 21.79 -12.02
CA GLU A 298 -7.89 21.30 -12.10
C GLU A 298 -8.71 22.09 -13.13
N LYS A 299 -8.99 21.48 -14.30
CA LYS A 299 -9.93 22.07 -15.28
C LYS A 299 -11.33 22.06 -14.69
N LYS A 300 -11.99 23.23 -14.69
CA LYS A 300 -13.36 23.48 -14.17
C LYS A 300 -14.32 22.34 -14.52
N LYS A 301 -14.60 21.45 -13.56
CA LYS A 301 -15.78 20.59 -13.62
C LYS A 301 -16.96 21.36 -13.02
N PRO A 302 -18.17 21.27 -13.58
CA PRO A 302 -19.40 21.63 -12.87
C PRO A 302 -19.69 20.55 -11.81
N LEU A 303 -18.80 20.41 -10.83
CA LEU A 303 -19.05 19.56 -9.67
C LEU A 303 -20.16 20.20 -8.84
N LYS A 304 -21.07 19.39 -8.30
CA LYS A 304 -22.03 19.85 -7.29
C LYS A 304 -21.24 20.59 -6.21
N LYS A 305 -21.64 21.83 -5.90
CA LYS A 305 -20.88 22.77 -5.03
C LYS A 305 -20.26 22.10 -3.80
N ALA A 306 -21.00 21.22 -3.11
CA ALA A 306 -20.53 20.52 -1.91
C ALA A 306 -19.30 19.60 -2.12
N ILE A 307 -19.26 18.82 -3.20
CA ILE A 307 -18.16 17.88 -3.47
C ILE A 307 -16.89 18.68 -3.81
N TYR A 308 -17.03 19.77 -4.56
CA TYR A 308 -15.93 20.65 -4.90
C TYR A 308 -15.29 21.30 -3.65
N TYR A 309 -16.09 21.83 -2.73
CA TYR A 309 -15.57 22.36 -1.45
C TYR A 309 -14.90 21.28 -0.60
N PHE A 310 -15.44 20.06 -0.58
CA PHE A 310 -14.81 18.94 0.12
C PHE A 310 -13.44 18.58 -0.47
N SER A 311 -13.31 18.56 -1.80
CA SER A 311 -12.02 18.34 -2.46
C SER A 311 -11.01 19.45 -2.14
N ILE A 312 -11.42 20.73 -2.15
CA ILE A 312 -10.55 21.85 -1.77
C ILE A 312 -10.05 21.70 -0.33
N ILE A 313 -10.94 21.37 0.62
CA ILE A 313 -10.57 21.15 2.02
C ILE A 313 -9.58 19.98 2.12
N GLY A 314 -9.84 18.88 1.43
CA GLY A 314 -8.91 17.75 1.35
C GLY A 314 -7.54 18.17 0.85
N PHE A 315 -7.48 18.96 -0.23
CA PHE A 315 -6.22 19.46 -0.79
C PHE A 315 -5.49 20.42 0.15
N ALA A 316 -6.21 21.27 0.88
CA ALA A 316 -5.61 22.13 1.90
C ALA A 316 -4.98 21.30 3.04
N VAL A 317 -5.69 20.28 3.52
CA VAL A 317 -5.18 19.36 4.56
C VAL A 317 -3.94 18.61 4.07
N PHE A 318 -3.97 18.02 2.87
CA PHE A 318 -2.82 17.30 2.34
C PHE A 318 -1.64 18.23 2.01
N GLY A 319 -1.93 19.43 1.49
CA GLY A 319 -0.92 20.47 1.29
C GLY A 319 -0.25 20.86 2.59
N PHE A 320 -1.01 20.97 3.69
CA PHE A 320 -0.49 21.25 5.02
C PHE A 320 0.38 20.13 5.57
N ILE A 321 -0.10 18.89 5.51
CA ILE A 321 0.67 17.70 5.93
C ILE A 321 2.00 17.66 5.17
N TYR A 322 1.95 17.85 3.85
CA TYR A 322 3.15 17.89 3.03
C TYR A 322 4.08 19.05 3.38
N GLY A 323 3.55 20.27 3.51
CA GLY A 323 4.31 21.48 3.83
C GLY A 323 5.02 21.39 5.18
N TYR A 324 4.28 21.01 6.23
CA TYR A 324 4.84 20.76 7.57
C TYR A 324 5.98 19.73 7.52
N SER A 325 5.71 18.57 6.90
CA SER A 325 6.66 17.46 6.91
C SER A 325 7.90 17.76 6.08
N ALA A 326 7.77 18.44 4.95
CA ALA A 326 8.88 18.85 4.12
C ALA A 326 9.79 19.86 4.85
N VAL A 327 9.20 20.83 5.56
CA VAL A 327 9.95 21.82 6.36
C VAL A 327 10.73 21.12 7.47
N VAL A 328 10.06 20.30 8.29
CA VAL A 328 10.70 19.64 9.43
C VAL A 328 11.78 18.66 8.98
N ALA A 329 11.48 17.80 8.00
CA ALA A 329 12.46 16.83 7.54
C ALA A 329 13.68 17.50 6.89
N THR A 330 13.46 18.54 6.07
CA THR A 330 14.57 19.28 5.46
C THR A 330 15.37 20.04 6.52
N ASN A 331 14.70 20.58 7.54
CA ASN A 331 15.35 21.28 8.65
C ASN A 331 16.35 20.38 9.38
N CYS A 332 15.93 19.17 9.75
CA CYS A 332 16.74 18.26 10.56
C CYS A 332 17.79 17.52 9.72
N VAL A 333 17.45 17.05 8.53
CA VAL A 333 18.31 16.19 7.70
C VAL A 333 19.47 16.94 7.07
N PHE A 334 19.28 18.22 6.78
CA PHE A 334 20.29 19.10 6.20
C PHE A 334 20.87 20.09 7.22
N ASP A 335 20.65 19.83 8.51
CA ASP A 335 21.33 20.51 9.59
C ASP A 335 22.79 20.04 9.68
N ASN A 336 23.71 21.00 9.69
CA ASN A 336 25.13 20.76 9.91
C ASN A 336 25.64 21.52 11.15
N SER A 337 24.73 21.99 12.01
CA SER A 337 25.10 22.71 13.22
C SER A 337 25.77 21.79 14.24
N VAL A 338 26.70 22.35 15.01
CA VAL A 338 27.28 21.67 16.17
C VAL A 338 26.24 21.71 17.29
N PRO A 339 25.87 20.56 17.89
CA PRO A 339 24.84 20.53 18.92
C PRO A 339 25.34 21.16 20.22
N LYS A 340 24.43 21.82 20.94
CA LYS A 340 24.62 22.17 22.35
C LYS A 340 24.31 20.94 23.19
N VAL A 341 25.22 20.56 24.09
CA VAL A 341 25.09 19.36 24.92
C VAL A 341 24.64 19.76 26.31
N PHE A 342 23.59 19.11 26.81
CA PHE A 342 23.09 19.27 28.17
C PHE A 342 23.08 17.92 28.88
N SER A 343 23.55 17.88 30.13
CA SER A 343 23.41 16.69 30.97
C SER A 343 22.10 16.76 31.75
N THR A 344 21.33 15.67 31.71
CA THR A 344 20.08 15.53 32.47
C THR A 344 19.94 14.10 33.02
N THR A 345 18.92 13.88 33.85
CA THR A 345 18.62 12.58 34.46
C THR A 345 17.27 12.06 34.01
N ILE A 346 17.18 10.73 33.90
CA ILE A 346 15.92 10.04 33.60
C ILE A 346 15.08 10.00 34.87
N VAL A 347 13.95 10.71 34.86
CA VAL A 347 12.97 10.70 35.95
C VAL A 347 12.12 9.43 35.88
N ASN A 348 11.64 9.10 34.68
CA ASN A 348 10.77 7.96 34.46
C ASN A 348 10.90 7.43 33.02
N LYS A 349 10.40 6.21 32.82
CA LYS A 349 10.35 5.52 31.53
C LYS A 349 8.95 4.97 31.29
N GLN A 350 8.43 5.11 30.08
CA GLN A 350 7.11 4.58 29.73
C GLN A 350 7.16 3.82 28.39
N VAL A 351 6.51 2.66 28.36
CA VAL A 351 6.19 1.95 27.12
C VAL A 351 4.71 2.15 26.84
N SER A 352 4.37 2.59 25.63
CA SER A 352 2.99 2.79 25.20
C SER A 352 2.70 1.94 23.96
N GLY A 353 1.67 1.09 23.99
CA GLY A 353 1.27 0.37 22.77
C GLY A 353 0.18 -0.68 22.91
N SER A 354 -0.77 -0.69 21.96
CA SER A 354 -1.71 -1.81 21.73
C SER A 354 -1.44 -2.54 20.41
N LYS A 355 -1.07 -1.81 19.35
CA LYS A 355 -0.65 -2.35 18.03
C LYS A 355 0.78 -1.98 17.62
N TYR A 356 1.31 -0.89 18.17
CA TYR A 356 2.68 -0.42 17.95
C TYR A 356 3.27 0.00 19.30
N THR A 357 4.53 -0.32 19.55
CA THR A 357 5.22 -0.04 20.82
C THR A 357 6.06 1.22 20.69
N SER A 358 5.77 2.24 21.50
CA SER A 358 6.57 3.45 21.67
C SER A 358 7.38 3.36 22.97
N TYR A 359 8.60 3.85 22.94
CA TYR A 359 9.53 3.90 24.07
C TYR A 359 9.84 5.34 24.41
N ASP A 360 9.39 5.80 25.56
CA ASP A 360 9.45 7.20 25.95
C ASP A 360 10.26 7.36 27.26
N LEU A 361 11.15 8.36 27.27
CA LEU A 361 11.86 8.83 28.47
C LEU A 361 11.24 10.14 28.96
N TYR A 362 11.14 10.26 30.29
CA TYR A 362 10.83 11.51 30.98
C TYR A 362 12.10 12.04 31.61
N LEU A 363 12.57 13.19 31.14
CA LEU A 363 13.85 13.77 31.53
C LEU A 363 13.65 14.97 32.45
N SER A 364 14.52 15.10 33.46
CA SER A 364 14.56 16.29 34.31
C SER A 364 14.82 17.55 33.47
N PRO A 365 14.36 18.74 33.87
CA PRO A 365 14.55 19.95 33.09
C PRO A 365 16.03 20.23 32.75
N TRP A 366 16.31 20.68 31.53
CA TRP A 366 17.65 21.08 31.08
C TRP A 366 17.63 22.38 30.29
N GLY A 367 18.79 23.03 30.18
CA GLY A 367 18.94 24.25 29.40
C GLY A 367 18.02 25.36 29.91
N LYS A 368 17.08 25.80 29.06
CA LYS A 368 16.07 26.82 29.41
C LYS A 368 14.75 26.23 29.91
N LYS A 369 14.62 24.90 29.92
CA LYS A 369 13.38 24.22 30.29
C LYS A 369 13.25 24.15 31.81
N THR A 370 12.02 24.30 32.30
CA THR A 370 11.68 24.23 33.73
C THR A 370 10.82 23.02 34.08
N GLU A 371 10.30 22.32 33.08
CA GLU A 371 9.39 21.19 33.23
C GLU A 371 10.03 19.88 32.78
N ILE A 372 9.47 18.76 33.25
CA ILE A 372 9.86 17.42 32.81
C ILE A 372 9.42 17.25 31.35
N GLU A 373 10.34 16.81 30.51
CA GLU A 373 10.08 16.64 29.09
C GLU A 373 10.02 15.17 28.70
N LYS A 374 9.11 14.89 27.78
CA LYS A 374 8.94 13.56 27.20
C LYS A 374 9.70 13.48 25.88
N ILE A 375 10.61 12.52 25.75
CA ILE A 375 11.34 12.25 24.51
C ILE A 375 11.19 10.78 24.12
N SER A 376 10.82 10.54 22.86
CA SER A 376 10.77 9.20 22.30
C SER A 376 12.15 8.77 21.81
N ILE A 377 12.51 7.52 22.11
CA ILE A 377 13.81 6.91 21.78
C ILE A 377 13.61 5.52 21.15
N ASP A 378 14.67 4.95 20.61
CA ASP A 378 14.64 3.58 20.11
C ASP A 378 14.61 2.54 21.25
N SER A 379 14.20 1.32 20.90
CA SER A 379 14.05 0.23 21.85
C SER A 379 15.37 -0.19 22.51
N ASP A 380 16.49 -0.11 21.78
CA ASP A 380 17.77 -0.60 22.27
C ASP A 380 18.30 0.36 23.34
N MET A 381 18.25 1.66 23.06
CA MET A 381 18.57 2.69 24.04
C MET A 381 17.64 2.63 25.25
N TYR A 382 16.33 2.39 25.04
CA TYR A 382 15.39 2.26 26.14
C TYR A 382 15.76 1.09 27.05
N ASN A 383 16.09 -0.08 26.49
CA ASN A 383 16.41 -1.26 27.28
C ASN A 383 17.72 -1.14 28.07
N ASN A 384 18.64 -0.28 27.64
CA ASN A 384 19.94 -0.09 28.27
C ASN A 384 19.99 1.02 29.34
N LEU A 385 18.91 1.79 29.51
CA LEU A 385 18.84 2.92 30.45
C LEU A 385 17.86 2.64 31.60
N ASN A 386 18.14 3.18 32.77
CA ASN A 386 17.31 3.06 33.99
C ASN A 386 16.89 4.43 34.53
N ASN A 387 15.85 4.45 35.35
CA ASN A 387 15.48 5.64 36.11
C ASN A 387 16.67 6.05 37.00
N GLY A 388 17.00 7.35 37.00
CA GLY A 388 18.15 7.90 37.71
C GLY A 388 19.43 8.00 36.88
N ASP A 389 19.52 7.32 35.73
CA ASP A 389 20.70 7.40 34.87
C ASP A 389 20.88 8.81 34.31
N LYS A 390 22.14 9.21 34.15
CA LYS A 390 22.52 10.45 33.46
C LYS A 390 22.56 10.21 31.96
N VAL A 391 21.97 11.13 31.21
CA VAL A 391 21.96 11.13 29.75
C VAL A 391 22.37 12.49 29.21
N SER A 392 22.85 12.49 27.97
CA SER A 392 23.22 13.72 27.25
C SER A 392 22.12 14.06 26.24
N VAL A 393 21.61 15.28 26.29
CA VAL A 393 20.69 15.82 25.29
C VAL A 393 21.48 16.70 24.33
N TYR A 394 21.50 16.32 23.07
CA TYR A 394 22.12 17.06 21.96
C TYR A 394 21.06 17.91 21.30
N GLN A 395 21.09 19.22 21.56
CA GLN A 395 20.19 20.20 20.95
C GLN A 395 20.85 20.82 19.72
N PHE A 396 20.26 20.55 18.57
CA PHE A 396 20.68 21.10 17.29
C PHE A 396 19.92 22.38 16.98
N LYS A 397 20.53 23.24 16.13
CA LYS A 397 19.94 24.52 15.75
C LYS A 397 18.80 24.38 14.74
N GLY A 398 18.88 23.37 13.86
CA GLY A 398 18.04 23.24 12.68
C GLY A 398 18.51 24.14 11.53
N ARG A 399 18.35 23.67 10.29
CA ARG A 399 18.68 24.45 9.09
C ARG A 399 17.85 25.73 8.94
N PHE A 400 16.62 25.75 9.45
CA PHE A 400 15.69 26.87 9.39
C PHE A 400 15.45 27.51 10.76
N ASP A 401 16.43 27.41 11.67
CA ASP A 401 16.29 27.86 13.05
C ASP A 401 15.10 27.18 13.76
N ILE A 402 14.87 25.89 13.47
CA ILE A 402 13.87 25.04 14.15
C ILE A 402 14.67 24.03 14.98
N PRO A 403 14.89 24.31 16.28
CA PRO A 403 15.68 23.45 17.14
C PRO A 403 15.06 22.05 17.30
N TRP A 404 15.90 21.04 17.36
CA TRP A 404 15.51 19.65 17.54
C TRP A 404 16.54 18.92 18.40
N VAL A 405 16.12 17.85 19.06
CA VAL A 405 16.93 17.15 20.07
C VAL A 405 17.12 15.68 19.76
N VAL A 406 18.27 15.16 20.18
CA VAL A 406 18.59 13.72 20.22
C VAL A 406 19.14 13.40 21.60
N VAL A 407 18.75 12.26 22.16
CA VAL A 407 19.30 11.77 23.43
C VAL A 407 20.42 10.77 23.11
N GLY A 408 21.54 10.87 23.82
CA GLY A 408 22.58 9.85 23.82
C GLY A 408 22.95 9.42 25.24
N TYR A 409 23.76 8.37 25.34
CA TYR A 409 24.31 7.93 26.63
C TYR A 409 25.10 9.07 27.28
N GLY A 410 24.93 9.24 28.59
CA GLY A 410 25.76 10.16 29.36
C GLY A 410 27.20 9.67 29.45
N ASP A 411 28.15 10.59 29.61
CA ASP A 411 29.51 10.23 29.98
C ASP A 411 29.46 9.54 31.36
N LYS A 412 30.04 8.33 31.44
CA LYS A 412 30.09 7.52 32.66
C LYS A 412 30.97 8.14 33.73
#